data_AF-A0A7U4DIQ9-F1
#
_entry.id   AF-A0A7U4DIQ9-F1
#
_cell.length_a   1.000
_cell.length_b   1.000
_cell.length_c   1.000
_cell.angle_alpha   90.00
_cell.angle_beta   90.00
_cell.angle_gamma   90.00
#
_symmetry.space_group_name_H-M   'P 1'
#
loop_
_entity.id
_entity.type
_entity.pdbx_description
1 polymer ?
#
loop_
_entity_poly.entity_id
_entity_poly.type
_entity_poly.pdbx_seq_one_letter_code
_entity_poly.pdbx_strand_id
1 'polypeptide(L)'
;MNKKMFIICAVFALIISCKNYTSGEDLKQNLKKQIRGFLDIKKEGLVEGLKNLGAGASSKVKEKLMQADNLQGQLQEQVTQDVNEDSKLKDEIEKEIQELKNKMKKSDGKTPICKYCEYEEEIKEIRDKLEDKEKLEKELKELEESLKKKKEGRKKALEDVKKKFEEFKGQVSTTTGETHGHQVQNQGKIGGQAWAEAKKLGLNGSYSNSTNTNSNNFANEVIGDVLKKIEEELKNVKDKK
;
A
#
# COMPACT_ATOMS: atom_id res chain seq x y z
N MET A 1 33.77 -22.70 -21.09
CA MET A 1 32.76 -22.10 -20.18
C MET A 1 33.01 -22.57 -18.76
N ASN A 2 33.29 -21.64 -17.85
CA ASN A 2 33.51 -21.97 -16.44
C ASN A 2 32.25 -22.58 -15.84
N LYS A 3 32.35 -23.79 -15.25
CA LYS A 3 31.21 -24.54 -14.68
C LYS A 3 30.38 -23.73 -13.67
N LYS A 4 30.99 -22.71 -13.03
CA LYS A 4 30.33 -21.77 -12.11
C LYS A 4 29.35 -20.81 -12.81
N MET A 5 29.62 -20.41 -14.05
CA MET A 5 28.75 -19.51 -14.82
C MET A 5 27.45 -20.21 -15.25
N PHE A 6 27.53 -21.52 -15.55
CA PHE A 6 26.35 -22.32 -15.92
C PHE A 6 25.37 -22.50 -14.75
N ILE A 7 25.87 -22.68 -13.53
CA ILE A 7 25.03 -22.83 -12.34
C ILE A 7 24.27 -21.54 -12.04
N ILE A 8 24.92 -20.37 -12.18
CA ILE A 8 24.27 -19.07 -12.00
C ILE A 8 23.20 -18.85 -13.06
N CYS A 9 23.49 -19.12 -14.33
CA CYS A 9 22.50 -19.01 -15.41
C CYS A 9 21.30 -19.95 -15.23
N ALA A 10 21.52 -21.17 -14.72
CA ALA A 10 20.43 -22.11 -14.44
C ALA A 10 19.53 -21.66 -13.28
N VAL A 11 20.09 -21.05 -12.23
CA VAL A 11 19.32 -20.49 -11.10
C VAL A 11 18.51 -19.27 -11.55
N PHE A 12 19.07 -18.38 -12.37
CA PHE A 12 18.32 -17.24 -12.92
C PHE A 12 17.21 -17.68 -13.87
N ALA A 13 17.45 -18.70 -14.70
CA ALA A 13 16.41 -19.29 -15.54
C ALA A 13 15.27 -19.91 -14.71
N LEU A 14 15.59 -20.61 -13.61
CA LEU A 14 14.61 -21.22 -12.71
C LEU A 14 13.73 -20.16 -12.02
N ILE A 15 14.33 -19.06 -11.53
CA ILE A 15 13.61 -17.92 -10.91
C ILE A 15 12.69 -17.22 -11.93
N ILE A 16 13.13 -17.08 -13.19
CA ILE A 16 12.32 -16.46 -14.24
C ILE A 16 11.17 -17.38 -14.67
N SER A 17 11.37 -18.70 -14.73
CA SER A 17 10.29 -19.65 -15.01
C SER A 17 9.24 -19.72 -13.90
N CYS A 18 9.62 -19.48 -12.64
CA CYS A 18 8.67 -19.37 -11.53
C CYS A 18 7.86 -18.06 -11.53
N LYS A 19 8.13 -17.13 -12.45
CA LYS A 19 7.38 -15.86 -12.56
C LYS A 19 6.13 -15.96 -13.42
N ASN A 20 5.95 -17.06 -14.17
CA ASN A 20 4.84 -17.25 -15.12
C ASN A 20 3.82 -18.32 -14.70
N TYR A 21 3.92 -18.87 -13.49
CA TYR A 21 2.89 -19.79 -12.99
C TYR A 21 2.52 -19.47 -11.55
N THR A 22 1.22 -19.29 -11.34
CA THR A 22 0.51 -19.03 -10.07
C THR A 22 0.31 -17.54 -9.73
N SER A 23 -0.70 -16.97 -10.39
CA SER A 23 -1.56 -15.93 -9.82
C SER A 23 -1.96 -16.31 -8.39
N GLY A 24 -1.73 -15.41 -7.44
CA GLY A 24 -2.04 -15.63 -6.03
C GLY A 24 -1.60 -14.43 -5.20
N GLU A 25 -2.36 -13.35 -5.27
CA GLU A 25 -2.18 -12.13 -4.47
C GLU A 25 -2.12 -12.40 -2.95
N ASP A 26 -2.65 -13.53 -2.49
CA ASP A 26 -2.62 -13.99 -1.10
C ASP A 26 -1.25 -14.53 -0.61
N LEU A 27 -0.39 -15.04 -1.52
CA LEU A 27 0.90 -15.63 -1.11
C LEU A 27 1.92 -14.55 -0.70
N LYS A 28 1.84 -13.37 -1.31
CA LYS A 28 2.77 -12.24 -1.08
C LYS A 28 2.63 -11.64 0.31
N GLN A 29 1.41 -11.51 0.82
CA GLN A 29 1.18 -10.98 2.17
C GLN A 29 1.65 -11.95 3.25
N ASN A 30 1.43 -13.25 3.05
CA ASN A 30 1.84 -14.27 4.02
C ASN A 30 3.36 -14.39 4.12
N LEU A 31 4.08 -14.38 2.98
CA LEU A 31 5.55 -14.39 2.96
C LEU A 31 6.15 -13.14 3.63
N LYS A 32 5.60 -11.94 3.35
CA LYS A 32 6.05 -10.70 4.00
C LYS A 32 5.85 -10.74 5.51
N LYS A 33 4.72 -11.28 5.99
CA LYS A 33 4.40 -11.41 7.41
C LYS A 33 5.33 -12.43 8.11
N GLN A 34 5.65 -13.53 7.44
CA GLN A 34 6.55 -14.58 7.96
C GLN A 34 8.02 -14.11 8.01
N ILE A 35 8.48 -13.35 7.01
CA ILE A 35 9.82 -12.75 7.00
C ILE A 35 9.95 -11.68 8.09
N ARG A 36 8.89 -10.89 8.34
CA ARG A 36 8.86 -9.87 9.40
C ARG A 36 8.94 -10.50 10.80
N GLY A 37 8.16 -11.54 11.06
CA GLY A 37 8.26 -12.28 12.32
C GLY A 37 9.64 -12.90 12.56
N PHE A 38 10.32 -13.32 11.50
CA PHE A 38 11.67 -13.89 11.61
C PHE A 38 12.77 -12.84 11.86
N LEU A 39 12.60 -11.62 11.32
CA LEU A 39 13.52 -10.50 11.55
C LEU A 39 13.37 -9.93 12.97
N ASP A 40 12.14 -9.82 13.47
CA ASP A 40 11.88 -9.30 14.83
C ASP A 40 12.47 -10.23 15.91
N ILE A 41 12.29 -11.55 15.77
CA ILE A 41 12.85 -12.56 16.70
C ILE A 41 14.39 -12.53 16.71
N LYS A 42 15.04 -12.30 15.55
CA LYS A 42 16.50 -12.20 15.48
C LYS A 42 17.05 -10.89 16.05
N LYS A 43 16.30 -9.78 15.95
CA LYS A 43 16.71 -8.48 16.50
C LYS A 43 16.72 -8.51 18.03
N GLU A 44 15.70 -9.08 18.66
CA GLU A 44 15.67 -9.27 20.12
C GLU A 44 16.80 -10.19 20.62
N GLY A 45 17.03 -11.33 19.96
CA GLY A 45 18.11 -12.25 20.34
C GLY A 45 19.53 -11.66 20.20
N LEU A 46 19.75 -10.77 19.23
CA LEU A 46 21.04 -10.08 19.05
C LEU A 46 21.27 -9.01 20.12
N VAL A 47 20.23 -8.25 20.47
CA VAL A 47 20.31 -7.19 21.50
C VAL A 47 20.52 -7.78 22.89
N GLU A 48 19.91 -8.94 23.18
CA GLU A 48 20.09 -9.64 24.44
C GLU A 48 21.46 -10.35 24.52
N GLY A 49 21.95 -10.93 23.42
CA GLY A 49 23.29 -11.48 23.32
C GLY A 49 24.42 -10.45 23.53
N LEU A 50 24.22 -9.22 23.05
CA LEU A 50 25.18 -8.11 23.23
C LEU A 50 25.23 -7.59 24.67
N LYS A 51 24.09 -7.54 25.37
CA LYS A 51 24.02 -7.14 26.78
C LYS A 51 24.74 -8.13 27.71
N ASN A 52 24.71 -9.42 27.39
CA ASN A 52 25.39 -10.46 28.18
C ASN A 52 26.91 -10.51 27.94
N LEU A 53 27.41 -9.97 26.81
CA LEU A 53 28.85 -9.93 26.48
C LEU A 53 29.58 -8.71 27.09
N GLY A 54 28.85 -7.64 27.44
CA GLY A 54 29.40 -6.43 28.04
C GLY A 54 29.94 -6.58 29.47
N ALA A 55 29.55 -7.63 30.20
CA ALA A 55 29.94 -7.84 31.59
C ALA A 55 31.26 -8.62 31.78
N GLY A 56 31.77 -9.32 30.75
CA GLY A 56 32.91 -10.24 30.89
C GLY A 56 34.27 -9.73 30.39
N ALA A 57 34.32 -8.63 29.62
CA ALA A 57 35.52 -8.25 28.87
C ALA A 57 36.28 -7.01 29.40
N SER A 58 35.87 -6.45 30.54
CA SER A 58 36.43 -5.19 31.06
C SER A 58 37.84 -5.32 31.68
N SER A 59 38.27 -6.53 32.09
CA SER A 59 39.51 -6.67 32.89
C SER A 59 40.80 -6.89 32.08
N LYS A 60 40.75 -7.10 30.76
CA LYS A 60 41.94 -7.45 29.96
C LYS A 60 42.43 -6.38 28.97
N VAL A 61 41.70 -5.28 28.82
CA VAL A 61 42.05 -4.19 27.88
C VAL A 61 42.91 -3.11 28.54
N LYS A 62 42.87 -2.98 29.89
CA LYS A 62 43.53 -1.90 30.61
C LYS A 62 45.06 -2.06 30.71
N GLU A 63 45.60 -3.27 30.56
CA GLU A 63 47.04 -3.54 30.70
C GLU A 63 47.84 -3.31 29.39
N LYS A 64 47.17 -3.24 28.23
CA LYS A 64 47.83 -3.02 26.93
C LYS A 64 47.87 -1.57 26.45
N LEU A 65 47.31 -0.63 27.22
CA LEU A 65 47.17 0.78 26.83
C LEU A 65 48.40 1.67 27.14
N MET A 66 49.51 1.11 27.64
CA MET A 66 50.73 1.88 27.94
C MET A 66 51.76 1.96 26.81
N GLN A 67 51.53 1.35 25.63
CA GLN A 67 52.48 1.44 24.53
C GLN A 67 51.76 1.44 23.17
N ALA A 68 51.44 2.61 22.63
CA ALA A 68 51.27 2.83 21.20
C ALA A 68 51.03 4.33 20.90
N ASP A 69 52.11 5.10 20.84
CA ASP A 69 52.10 6.50 20.39
C ASP A 69 52.09 6.62 18.85
N ASN A 70 51.46 5.67 18.13
CA ASN A 70 51.61 5.61 16.67
C ASN A 70 50.39 5.03 15.92
N LEU A 71 49.18 5.49 16.24
CA LEU A 71 47.94 5.10 15.55
C LEU A 71 47.04 6.31 15.22
N GLN A 72 47.62 7.42 14.77
CA GLN A 72 46.83 8.56 14.28
C GLN A 72 46.30 8.36 12.84
N GLY A 73 46.71 7.29 12.14
CA GLY A 73 46.33 7.02 10.75
C GLY A 73 45.12 6.10 10.52
N GLN A 74 44.73 5.26 11.49
CA GLN A 74 43.64 4.26 11.29
C GLN A 74 42.25 4.72 11.74
N LEU A 75 42.15 5.86 12.43
CA LEU A 75 40.88 6.39 12.93
C LEU A 75 40.14 7.25 11.89
N GLN A 76 40.79 7.66 10.80
CA GLN A 76 40.15 8.45 9.74
C GLN A 76 39.39 7.61 8.70
N GLU A 77 39.71 6.32 8.55
CA GLU A 77 39.09 5.47 7.52
C GLU A 77 37.76 4.85 7.99
N GLN A 78 37.56 4.66 9.30
CA GLN A 78 36.25 4.29 9.87
C GLN A 78 35.26 5.47 9.94
N VAL A 79 35.74 6.69 10.13
CA VAL A 79 34.89 7.90 10.18
C VAL A 79 34.40 8.32 8.79
N THR A 80 35.11 7.96 7.72
CA THR A 80 34.72 8.31 6.34
C THR A 80 33.79 7.30 5.68
N GLN A 81 33.75 6.05 6.16
CA GLN A 81 32.81 5.04 5.66
C GLN A 81 31.40 5.21 6.23
N ASP A 82 31.29 5.59 7.51
CA ASP A 82 30.01 5.80 8.21
C ASP A 82 29.23 7.02 7.67
N VAL A 83 29.95 8.10 7.33
CA VAL A 83 29.34 9.34 6.78
C VAL A 83 28.83 9.15 5.33
N ASN A 84 29.42 8.23 4.56
CA ASN A 84 29.08 8.01 3.15
C ASN A 84 27.86 7.09 2.97
N GLU A 85 27.64 6.13 3.88
CA GLU A 85 26.44 5.29 3.87
C GLU A 85 25.20 6.10 4.30
N ASP A 86 25.36 6.96 5.30
CA ASP A 86 24.27 7.76 5.86
C ASP A 86 23.77 8.87 4.90
N SER A 87 24.66 9.38 4.05
CA SER A 87 24.34 10.26 2.92
C SER A 87 23.55 9.54 1.82
N LYS A 88 23.96 8.31 1.45
CA LYS A 88 23.27 7.55 0.40
C LYS A 88 21.86 7.12 0.83
N LEU A 89 21.73 6.70 2.09
CA LEU A 89 20.45 6.31 2.68
C LEU A 89 19.48 7.50 2.74
N LYS A 90 19.99 8.71 3.01
CA LYS A 90 19.21 9.95 2.96
C LYS A 90 18.69 10.26 1.54
N ASP A 91 19.56 10.17 0.53
CA ASP A 91 19.17 10.42 -0.87
C ASP A 91 18.15 9.40 -1.37
N GLU A 92 18.23 8.14 -0.90
CA GLU A 92 17.27 7.08 -1.22
C GLU A 92 15.90 7.35 -0.57
N ILE A 93 15.88 7.73 0.71
CA ILE A 93 14.64 8.12 1.41
C ILE A 93 13.99 9.35 0.76
N GLU A 94 14.77 10.36 0.37
CA GLU A 94 14.23 11.55 -0.30
C GLU A 94 13.58 11.20 -1.64
N LYS A 95 14.16 10.23 -2.39
CA LYS A 95 13.55 9.69 -3.60
C LYS A 95 12.27 8.91 -3.31
N GLU A 96 12.23 8.05 -2.29
CA GLU A 96 11.02 7.32 -1.88
C GLU A 96 9.88 8.29 -1.54
N ILE A 97 10.17 9.37 -0.78
CA ILE A 97 9.20 10.43 -0.43
C ILE A 97 8.70 11.16 -1.68
N GLN A 98 9.58 11.53 -2.61
CA GLN A 98 9.18 12.18 -3.85
C GLN A 98 8.35 11.27 -4.76
N GLU A 99 8.67 9.98 -4.81
CA GLU A 99 7.91 8.99 -5.55
C GLU A 99 6.48 8.86 -4.99
N LEU A 100 6.34 8.77 -3.66
CA LEU A 100 5.04 8.77 -2.97
C LEU A 100 4.25 10.05 -3.23
N LYS A 101 4.89 11.23 -3.12
CA LYS A 101 4.28 12.52 -3.46
C LYS A 101 3.73 12.51 -4.88
N ASN A 102 4.47 11.94 -5.84
CA ASN A 102 4.05 11.83 -7.23
C ASN A 102 2.90 10.83 -7.43
N LYS A 103 2.95 9.66 -6.78
CA LYS A 103 1.85 8.68 -6.77
C LYS A 103 0.56 9.31 -6.23
N MET A 104 0.66 10.05 -5.13
CA MET A 104 -0.46 10.79 -4.55
C MET A 104 -0.94 11.94 -5.42
N LYS A 105 -0.08 12.66 -6.14
CA LYS A 105 -0.55 13.69 -7.10
C LYS A 105 -1.34 13.10 -8.26
N LYS A 106 -0.95 11.90 -8.72
CA LYS A 106 -1.64 11.16 -9.79
C LYS A 106 -2.94 10.49 -9.33
N SER A 107 -3.11 10.23 -8.03
CA SER A 107 -4.35 9.65 -7.50
C SER A 107 -5.50 10.65 -7.55
N ASP A 108 -6.60 10.26 -8.18
CA ASP A 108 -7.82 11.04 -8.33
C ASP A 108 -8.95 10.56 -7.38
N GLY A 109 -10.13 11.14 -7.54
CA GLY A 109 -11.32 10.76 -6.77
C GLY A 109 -11.82 9.32 -7.00
N LYS A 110 -11.27 8.59 -7.98
CA LYS A 110 -11.58 7.19 -8.27
C LYS A 110 -10.63 6.22 -7.60
N THR A 111 -9.53 6.73 -7.03
CA THR A 111 -8.53 5.90 -6.36
C THR A 111 -9.16 5.20 -5.14
N PRO A 112 -9.09 3.87 -5.05
CA PRO A 112 -9.69 3.12 -3.95
C PRO A 112 -9.02 3.42 -2.60
N ILE A 113 -9.77 3.31 -1.51
CA ILE A 113 -9.22 3.52 -0.15
C ILE A 113 -8.05 2.58 0.17
N CYS A 114 -8.07 1.33 -0.29
CA CYS A 114 -6.98 0.38 -0.05
C CYS A 114 -5.62 0.89 -0.54
N LYS A 115 -5.59 1.63 -1.67
CA LYS A 115 -4.37 2.21 -2.22
C LYS A 115 -3.80 3.30 -1.30
N TYR A 116 -4.66 4.09 -0.68
CA TYR A 116 -4.21 5.05 0.33
C TYR A 116 -3.68 4.36 1.59
N CYS A 117 -4.26 3.22 2.00
CA CYS A 117 -3.72 2.41 3.09
C CYS A 117 -2.33 1.83 2.76
N GLU A 118 -2.07 1.44 1.50
CA GLU A 118 -0.73 1.03 1.07
C GLU A 118 0.28 2.17 1.22
N TYR A 119 -0.09 3.40 0.86
CA TYR A 119 0.78 4.56 1.04
C TYR A 119 1.02 4.88 2.53
N GLU A 120 0.06 4.65 3.42
CA GLU A 120 0.25 4.79 4.88
C GLU A 120 1.31 3.79 5.39
N GLU A 121 1.29 2.55 4.89
CA GLU A 121 2.28 1.53 5.21
C GLU A 121 3.67 1.90 4.66
N GLU A 122 3.78 2.38 3.41
CA GLU A 122 5.03 2.88 2.82
C GLU A 122 5.61 4.05 3.63
N ILE A 123 4.78 5.02 4.07
CA ILE A 123 5.21 6.14 4.92
C ILE A 123 5.75 5.64 6.26
N LYS A 124 5.12 4.64 6.87
CA LYS A 124 5.58 4.05 8.12
C LYS A 124 6.92 3.34 7.95
N GLU A 125 7.10 2.58 6.88
CA GLU A 125 8.38 1.94 6.56
C GLU A 125 9.50 2.98 6.38
N ILE A 126 9.22 4.11 5.70
CA ILE A 126 10.18 5.21 5.54
C ILE A 126 10.53 5.83 6.90
N ARG A 127 9.53 6.07 7.74
CA ARG A 127 9.70 6.64 9.08
C ARG A 127 10.56 5.74 9.98
N ASP A 128 10.37 4.43 9.93
CA ASP A 128 11.15 3.46 10.70
C ASP A 128 12.63 3.41 10.24
N LYS A 129 12.93 3.72 8.97
CA LYS A 129 14.30 3.85 8.45
C LYS A 129 14.96 5.19 8.83
N LEU A 130 14.20 6.16 9.33
CA LEU A 130 14.65 7.54 9.55
C LEU A 130 15.03 7.76 11.03
N GLU A 131 16.26 7.42 11.42
CA GLU A 131 16.81 7.67 12.77
C GLU A 131 17.14 9.17 13.00
N ASP A 132 16.12 10.05 13.08
CA ASP A 132 16.24 11.48 13.48
C ASP A 132 16.79 12.47 12.42
N LYS A 133 16.04 12.68 11.34
CA LYS A 133 16.29 13.79 10.38
C LYS A 133 15.13 14.78 10.37
N GLU A 134 15.25 15.87 11.15
CA GLU A 134 14.17 16.86 11.39
C GLU A 134 13.52 17.42 10.11
N LYS A 135 14.29 17.60 9.04
CA LYS A 135 13.77 18.12 7.75
C LYS A 135 12.86 17.11 7.04
N LEU A 136 13.25 15.85 6.98
CA LEU A 136 12.48 14.79 6.31
C LEU A 136 11.26 14.39 7.15
N GLU A 137 11.37 14.48 8.48
CA GLU A 137 10.26 14.27 9.40
C GLU A 137 9.11 15.25 9.18
N LYS A 138 9.41 16.53 8.92
CA LYS A 138 8.39 17.54 8.54
C LYS A 138 7.71 17.18 7.22
N GLU A 139 8.48 16.79 6.21
CA GLU A 139 7.92 16.39 4.91
C GLU A 139 7.05 15.13 4.98
N LEU A 140 7.43 14.15 5.80
CA LEU A 140 6.64 12.95 6.04
C LEU A 140 5.32 13.29 6.75
N LYS A 141 5.34 14.15 7.77
CA LYS A 141 4.11 14.62 8.44
C LYS A 141 3.15 15.32 7.48
N GLU A 142 3.67 16.22 6.64
CA GLU A 142 2.85 16.88 5.61
C GLU A 142 2.24 15.89 4.61
N LEU A 143 3.02 14.88 4.21
CA LEU A 143 2.56 13.82 3.32
C LEU A 143 1.45 12.97 3.98
N GLU A 144 1.63 12.63 5.25
CA GLU A 144 0.70 11.83 6.07
C GLU A 144 -0.63 12.57 6.27
N GLU A 145 -0.59 13.88 6.54
CA GLU A 145 -1.78 14.73 6.62
C GLU A 145 -2.51 14.83 5.26
N SER A 146 -1.76 15.02 4.18
CA SER A 146 -2.31 15.06 2.81
C SER A 146 -2.99 13.74 2.46
N LEU A 147 -2.38 12.61 2.81
CA LEU A 147 -2.91 11.28 2.58
C LEU A 147 -4.19 11.04 3.37
N LYS A 148 -4.20 11.42 4.65
CA LYS A 148 -5.38 11.34 5.52
C LYS A 148 -6.52 12.18 4.97
N LYS A 149 -6.26 13.41 4.48
CA LYS A 149 -7.28 14.27 3.84
C LYS A 149 -7.87 13.62 2.59
N LYS A 150 -7.05 13.02 1.72
CA LYS A 150 -7.52 12.32 0.52
C LYS A 150 -8.36 11.09 0.84
N LYS A 151 -7.90 10.28 1.79
CA LYS A 151 -8.59 9.07 2.25
C LYS A 151 -9.95 9.41 2.86
N GLU A 152 -10.01 10.40 3.73
CA GLU A 152 -11.26 10.89 4.33
C GLU A 152 -12.20 11.49 3.27
N GLY A 153 -11.66 12.22 2.29
CA GLY A 153 -12.42 12.74 1.16
C GLY A 153 -13.06 11.62 0.32
N ARG A 154 -12.31 10.56 0.00
CA ARG A 154 -12.83 9.38 -0.69
C ARG A 154 -13.91 8.69 0.13
N LYS A 155 -13.70 8.52 1.44
CA LYS A 155 -14.68 7.90 2.34
C LYS A 155 -16.01 8.66 2.35
N LYS A 156 -15.97 9.99 2.48
CA LYS A 156 -17.17 10.84 2.43
C LYS A 156 -17.88 10.74 1.07
N ALA A 157 -17.13 10.77 -0.03
CA ALA A 157 -17.70 10.62 -1.37
C ALA A 157 -18.41 9.26 -1.55
N LEU A 158 -17.85 8.17 -1.00
CA LEU A 158 -18.48 6.86 -1.00
C LEU A 158 -19.74 6.81 -0.14
N GLU A 159 -19.74 7.43 1.04
CA GLU A 159 -20.91 7.51 1.91
C GLU A 159 -22.05 8.33 1.27
N ASP A 160 -21.73 9.45 0.61
CA ASP A 160 -22.71 10.28 -0.09
C ASP A 160 -23.30 9.55 -1.31
N VAL A 161 -22.46 8.86 -2.09
CA VAL A 161 -22.95 8.04 -3.20
C VAL A 161 -23.73 6.83 -2.71
N LYS A 162 -23.38 6.22 -1.57
CA LYS A 162 -24.16 5.14 -0.97
C LYS A 162 -25.61 5.59 -0.72
N LYS A 163 -25.80 6.76 -0.11
CA LYS A 163 -27.15 7.33 0.13
C LYS A 163 -27.93 7.50 -1.17
N LYS A 164 -27.30 8.09 -2.18
CA LYS A 164 -27.90 8.28 -3.51
C LYS A 164 -28.29 6.97 -4.20
N PHE A 165 -27.51 5.91 -4.00
CA PHE A 165 -27.81 4.60 -4.56
C PHE A 165 -28.95 3.88 -3.81
N GLU A 166 -29.08 4.08 -2.50
CA GLU A 166 -30.26 3.62 -1.76
C GLU A 166 -31.53 4.39 -2.20
N GLU A 167 -31.41 5.69 -2.52
CA GLU A 167 -32.51 6.44 -3.13
C GLU A 167 -32.91 5.88 -4.50
N PHE A 168 -31.93 5.57 -5.37
CA PHE A 168 -32.21 4.91 -6.64
C PHE A 168 -32.89 3.55 -6.46
N LYS A 169 -32.44 2.76 -5.48
CA LYS A 169 -33.06 1.48 -5.13
C LYS A 169 -34.53 1.66 -4.74
N GLY A 170 -34.81 2.67 -3.90
CA GLY A 170 -36.17 3.07 -3.54
C GLY A 170 -37.00 3.45 -4.77
N GLN A 171 -36.48 4.31 -5.64
CA GLN A 171 -37.18 4.74 -6.86
C GLN A 171 -37.49 3.56 -7.78
N VAL A 172 -36.55 2.64 -8.00
CA VAL A 172 -36.80 1.44 -8.84
C VAL A 172 -37.93 0.59 -8.26
N SER A 173 -37.98 0.43 -6.94
CA SER A 173 -39.01 -0.36 -6.25
C SER A 173 -40.41 0.27 -6.29
N THR A 174 -40.50 1.60 -6.34
CA THR A 174 -41.79 2.34 -6.38
C THR A 174 -42.21 2.73 -7.80
N THR A 175 -41.35 2.51 -8.79
CA THR A 175 -41.65 2.84 -10.18
C THR A 175 -42.80 2.00 -10.71
N THR A 176 -43.84 2.69 -11.17
CA THR A 176 -45.02 2.11 -11.84
C THR A 176 -45.08 2.56 -13.31
N GLY A 177 -45.95 1.91 -14.09
CA GLY A 177 -46.24 2.29 -15.47
C GLY A 177 -47.62 1.80 -15.87
N GLU A 178 -48.23 2.47 -16.86
CA GLU A 178 -49.54 2.06 -17.41
C GLU A 178 -49.49 0.64 -18.01
N THR A 179 -48.31 0.22 -18.46
CA THR A 179 -48.01 -1.14 -18.91
C THR A 179 -46.73 -1.64 -18.23
N HIS A 180 -46.53 -2.96 -18.23
CA HIS A 180 -45.26 -3.55 -17.79
C HIS A 180 -44.06 -2.98 -18.56
N GLY A 181 -44.21 -2.72 -19.86
CA GLY A 181 -43.18 -2.10 -20.69
C GLY A 181 -42.84 -0.66 -20.24
N HIS A 182 -43.86 0.16 -19.92
CA HIS A 182 -43.64 1.51 -19.39
C HIS A 182 -42.93 1.48 -18.03
N GLN A 183 -43.28 0.53 -17.15
CA GLN A 183 -42.61 0.34 -15.87
C GLN A 183 -41.11 0.03 -16.07
N VAL A 184 -40.80 -0.95 -16.91
CA VAL A 184 -39.42 -1.36 -17.24
C VAL A 184 -38.63 -0.19 -17.83
N GLN A 185 -39.24 0.59 -18.74
CA GLN A 185 -38.57 1.74 -19.35
C GLN A 185 -38.24 2.82 -18.32
N ASN A 186 -39.15 3.10 -17.39
CA ASN A 186 -38.93 4.04 -16.30
C ASN A 186 -37.80 3.57 -15.35
N GLN A 187 -37.78 2.27 -15.01
CA GLN A 187 -36.69 1.67 -14.23
C GLN A 187 -35.34 1.76 -14.98
N GLY A 188 -35.34 1.51 -16.30
CA GLY A 188 -34.15 1.64 -17.15
C GLY A 188 -33.54 3.04 -17.13
N LYS A 189 -34.36 4.10 -17.10
CA LYS A 189 -33.88 5.48 -16.95
C LYS A 189 -33.14 5.68 -15.62
N ILE A 190 -33.69 5.16 -14.52
CA ILE A 190 -33.06 5.20 -13.19
C ILE A 190 -31.73 4.43 -13.22
N GLY A 191 -31.70 3.25 -13.84
CA GLY A 191 -30.48 2.48 -14.05
C GLY A 191 -29.41 3.25 -14.82
N GLY A 192 -29.79 3.99 -15.86
CA GLY A 192 -28.88 4.85 -16.63
C GLY A 192 -28.29 5.99 -15.80
N GLN A 193 -29.11 6.61 -14.94
CA GLN A 193 -28.65 7.62 -13.99
C GLN A 193 -27.68 7.02 -12.96
N ALA A 194 -28.02 5.87 -12.38
CA ALA A 194 -27.15 5.16 -11.44
C ALA A 194 -25.81 4.80 -12.09
N TRP A 195 -25.82 4.29 -13.32
CA TRP A 195 -24.59 3.95 -14.05
C TRP A 195 -23.70 5.17 -14.29
N ALA A 196 -24.28 6.30 -14.71
CA ALA A 196 -23.52 7.54 -14.91
C ALA A 196 -22.86 8.04 -13.62
N GLU A 197 -23.57 7.94 -12.49
CA GLU A 197 -23.04 8.30 -11.17
C GLU A 197 -21.94 7.34 -10.72
N ALA A 198 -22.11 6.03 -10.89
CA ALA A 198 -21.08 5.02 -10.59
C ALA A 198 -19.79 5.29 -11.38
N LYS A 199 -19.93 5.64 -12.66
CA LYS A 199 -18.79 5.92 -13.56
C LYS A 199 -17.96 7.12 -13.10
N LYS A 200 -18.61 8.17 -12.55
CA LYS A 200 -17.90 9.34 -12.01
C LYS A 200 -16.93 8.97 -10.88
N LEU A 201 -17.32 8.02 -10.03
CA LEU A 201 -16.50 7.54 -8.90
C LEU A 201 -15.60 6.34 -9.21
N GLY A 202 -15.59 5.85 -10.45
CA GLY A 202 -14.81 4.66 -10.83
C GLY A 202 -15.35 3.37 -10.24
N LEU A 203 -16.63 3.32 -9.89
CA LEU A 203 -17.30 2.16 -9.28
C LEU A 203 -17.98 1.25 -10.31
N ASN A 204 -17.79 1.50 -11.61
CA ASN A 204 -18.49 0.72 -12.64
C ASN A 204 -18.09 -0.77 -12.60
N GLY A 205 -19.04 -1.64 -12.93
CA GLY A 205 -18.78 -3.02 -13.32
C GLY A 205 -18.55 -3.12 -14.83
N SER A 206 -18.18 -4.31 -15.29
CA SER A 206 -18.23 -4.67 -16.71
C SER A 206 -19.70 -4.87 -17.12
N TYR A 207 -20.47 -3.80 -17.08
CA TYR A 207 -21.82 -3.80 -17.61
C TYR A 207 -21.68 -3.71 -19.12
N SER A 208 -21.94 -4.82 -19.80
CA SER A 208 -21.93 -4.88 -21.26
C SER A 208 -22.84 -3.78 -21.83
N ASN A 209 -22.28 -2.95 -22.71
CA ASN A 209 -23.04 -2.04 -23.56
C ASN A 209 -23.92 -2.79 -24.58
N SER A 210 -23.90 -4.13 -24.59
CA SER A 210 -24.81 -4.92 -25.41
C SER A 210 -26.23 -4.59 -24.97
N THR A 211 -26.92 -3.92 -25.87
CA THR A 211 -28.34 -3.59 -25.94
C THR A 211 -29.28 -4.81 -25.88
N ASN A 212 -28.87 -5.90 -25.20
CA ASN A 212 -29.55 -7.18 -25.14
C ASN A 212 -29.67 -7.74 -23.71
N THR A 213 -29.20 -7.01 -22.68
CA THR A 213 -29.62 -7.31 -21.30
C THR A 213 -31.10 -6.97 -21.22
N ASN A 214 -31.94 -7.95 -20.89
CA ASN A 214 -33.34 -7.72 -20.54
C ASN A 214 -33.42 -6.46 -19.66
N SER A 215 -33.92 -5.36 -20.21
CA SER A 215 -33.96 -4.03 -19.58
C SER A 215 -34.64 -4.05 -18.21
N ASN A 216 -35.39 -5.13 -17.92
CA ASN A 216 -36.15 -5.37 -16.72
C ASN A 216 -35.30 -5.36 -15.44
N ASN A 217 -34.01 -5.74 -15.51
CA ASN A 217 -33.17 -5.86 -14.30
C ASN A 217 -31.91 -4.98 -14.28
N PHE A 218 -31.62 -4.23 -15.35
CA PHE A 218 -30.40 -3.40 -15.45
C PHE A 218 -30.23 -2.45 -14.25
N ALA A 219 -31.30 -1.78 -13.85
CA ALA A 219 -31.24 -0.83 -12.74
C ALA A 219 -30.87 -1.53 -11.42
N ASN A 220 -31.50 -2.67 -11.12
CA ASN A 220 -31.23 -3.43 -9.90
C ASN A 220 -29.80 -3.97 -9.86
N GLU A 221 -29.29 -4.46 -10.99
CA GLU A 221 -27.90 -4.95 -11.11
C GLU A 221 -26.89 -3.84 -10.86
N VAL A 222 -27.00 -2.72 -11.58
CA VAL A 222 -26.09 -1.58 -11.43
C VAL A 222 -26.11 -1.04 -10.01
N ILE A 223 -27.31 -0.90 -9.42
CA ILE A 223 -27.46 -0.38 -8.06
C ILE A 223 -26.86 -1.35 -7.04
N GLY A 224 -27.21 -2.63 -7.14
CA GLY A 224 -26.75 -3.67 -6.21
C GLY A 224 -25.23 -3.84 -6.21
N ASP A 225 -24.63 -3.94 -7.39
CA ASP A 225 -23.18 -4.11 -7.55
C ASP A 225 -22.41 -2.91 -7.02
N VAL A 226 -22.90 -1.68 -7.26
CA VAL A 226 -22.24 -0.47 -6.77
C VAL A 226 -22.36 -0.37 -5.25
N LEU A 227 -23.53 -0.64 -4.67
CA LEU A 227 -23.70 -0.67 -3.21
C LEU A 227 -22.75 -1.68 -2.58
N LYS A 228 -22.64 -2.89 -3.15
CA LYS A 228 -21.71 -3.92 -2.68
C LYS A 228 -20.25 -3.46 -2.73
N LYS A 229 -19.81 -2.88 -3.85
CA LYS A 229 -18.44 -2.34 -3.97
C LYS A 229 -18.14 -1.23 -2.97
N ILE A 230 -19.09 -0.33 -2.75
CA ILE A 230 -18.95 0.73 -1.75
C ILE A 230 -18.78 0.12 -0.35
N GLU A 231 -19.58 -0.90 -0.01
CA GLU A 231 -19.49 -1.58 1.27
C GLU A 231 -18.16 -2.31 1.46
N GLU A 232 -17.69 -3.02 0.44
CA GLU A 232 -16.38 -3.68 0.44
C GLU A 232 -15.24 -2.65 0.65
N GLU A 233 -15.26 -1.54 -0.10
CA GLU A 233 -14.24 -0.50 0.01
C GLU A 233 -14.24 0.17 1.39
N LEU A 234 -15.42 0.45 1.96
CA LEU A 234 -15.56 1.04 3.29
C LEU A 234 -15.24 0.06 4.44
N LYS A 235 -15.50 -1.24 4.26
CA LYS A 235 -15.21 -2.27 5.26
C LYS A 235 -13.71 -2.51 5.40
N ASN A 236 -12.99 -2.53 4.28
CA ASN A 236 -11.52 -2.69 4.24
C ASN A 236 -10.74 -1.60 5.02
N VAL A 237 -11.42 -0.52 5.46
CA VAL A 237 -10.86 0.51 6.34
C VAL A 237 -10.93 0.14 7.83
N LYS A 238 -11.94 -0.63 8.24
CA LYS A 238 -12.22 -0.95 9.64
C LYS A 238 -11.33 -2.08 10.17
N ASP A 239 -10.94 -3.01 9.31
CA ASP A 239 -10.16 -4.20 9.68
C ASP A 239 -8.64 -3.95 9.80
N LYS A 240 -8.19 -2.70 9.63
CA LYS A 240 -6.77 -2.28 9.74
C LYS A 240 -6.46 -1.40 10.97
N LYS A 241 -7.40 -1.23 11.90
CA LYS A 241 -7.18 -0.58 13.20
C LYS A 241 -6.79 -1.60 14.26
#